data_AF-A0A6P2C136-F1
#
_entry.id   AF-A0A6P2C136-F1
#
_cell.length_a   1.000
_cell.length_b   1.000
_cell.length_c   1.000
_cell.angle_alpha   90.00
_cell.angle_beta   90.00
_cell.angle_gamma   90.00
#
_symmetry.space_group_name_H-M   'P 1'
#
loop_
_entity.id
_entity.type
_entity.pdbx_description
1 polymer ?
#
loop_
_entity_poly.entity_id
_entity_poly.type
_entity_poly.pdbx_seq_one_letter_code
_entity_poly.pdbx_strand_id
1 'polypeptide(L)'
;MLKSVSCSSASACIVVGNDATVALADHWDGQDWLPLQMTFTGGTPRSFGQIRCLSATSCVALAGGSGSEFWNGSTWRTVPTT
;
A
#
# COMPACT_ATOMS: atom_id res chain seq x y z
N MET A 1 6.16 0.06 11.79
CA MET A 1 7.20 0.84 11.10
C MET A 1 6.72 1.19 9.69
N LEU A 2 6.57 2.48 9.41
CA LEU A 2 6.32 2.97 8.05
C LEU A 2 7.63 2.88 7.25
N LYS A 3 7.54 2.39 6.00
CA LYS A 3 8.70 2.01 5.17
C LYS A 3 8.86 2.90 3.95
N SER A 4 7.76 3.27 3.30
CA SER A 4 7.78 4.03 2.04
C SER A 4 6.48 4.81 1.86
N VAL A 5 6.58 5.99 1.26
CA VAL A 5 5.44 6.84 0.89
C VAL A 5 5.50 7.18 -0.60
N SER A 6 4.35 7.32 -1.24
CA SER A 6 4.22 7.85 -2.60
C SER A 6 3.05 8.82 -2.67
N CYS A 7 3.28 9.99 -3.23
CA CYS A 7 2.26 11.02 -3.41
C CYS A 7 2.00 11.24 -4.90
N SER A 8 0.72 11.22 -5.28
CA SER A 8 0.26 11.60 -6.63
C SER A 8 -0.10 13.09 -6.71
N SER A 9 -0.40 13.71 -5.56
CA SER A 9 -0.55 15.15 -5.38
C SER A 9 -0.24 15.53 -3.93
N ALA A 10 -0.26 16.83 -3.60
CA ALA A 10 -0.07 17.32 -2.23
C ALA A 10 -1.18 16.84 -1.25
N SER A 11 -2.35 16.46 -1.77
CA SER A 11 -3.50 15.99 -0.99
C SER A 11 -3.83 14.52 -1.27
N ALA A 12 -2.90 13.76 -1.84
CA ALA A 12 -3.11 12.37 -2.19
C ALA A 12 -1.80 11.59 -2.09
N CYS A 13 -1.53 11.05 -0.90
CA CYS A 13 -0.41 10.17 -0.64
C CYS A 13 -0.87 8.83 -0.09
N ILE A 14 -0.10 7.78 -0.37
CA ILE A 14 -0.22 6.50 0.32
C ILE A 14 1.12 6.16 0.94
N VAL A 15 1.08 5.78 2.21
CA VAL A 15 2.22 5.23 2.93
C VAL A 15 1.99 3.75 3.17
N VAL A 16 3.06 2.98 3.06
CA VAL A 16 3.08 1.56 3.38
C VAL A 16 4.14 1.27 4.42
N GLY A 17 3.88 0.24 5.21
CA GLY A 17 4.79 -0.22 6.23
C GLY A 17 4.41 -1.62 6.69
N ASN A 18 4.95 -1.96 7.85
CA ASN A 18 4.64 -3.21 8.52
C ASN A 18 4.73 -3.00 10.04
N ASP A 19 3.90 -3.67 10.81
CA ASP A 19 4.16 -3.90 12.22
C ASP A 19 4.92 -5.23 12.40
N ALA A 20 4.88 -5.81 13.60
CA ALA A 20 5.57 -7.05 13.89
C ALA A 20 5.00 -8.27 13.14
N THR A 21 3.75 -8.23 12.67
CA THR A 21 3.03 -9.40 12.16
C THR A 21 2.31 -9.16 10.83
N VAL A 22 1.95 -7.92 10.49
CA VAL A 22 1.18 -7.58 9.29
C VAL A 22 1.75 -6.36 8.55
N ALA A 23 1.54 -6.34 7.24
CA ALA A 23 1.68 -5.13 6.46
C ALA A 23 0.62 -4.10 6.88
N LEU A 24 0.97 -2.82 6.79
CA LEU A 24 0.07 -1.68 7.06
C LEU A 24 0.10 -0.70 5.88
N ALA A 25 -1.02 0.00 5.65
CA ALA A 25 -1.10 1.08 4.68
C ALA A 25 -2.07 2.16 5.16
N ASP A 26 -1.71 3.43 4.99
CA ASP A 26 -2.55 4.58 5.29
C ASP A 26 -2.55 5.52 4.08
N HIS A 27 -3.62 6.29 3.90
CA HIS A 27 -3.68 7.35 2.89
C HIS A 27 -3.78 8.74 3.52
N TRP A 28 -3.29 9.74 2.81
CA TRP A 28 -3.39 11.15 3.17
C TRP A 28 -4.46 11.80 2.30
N ASP A 29 -5.43 12.45 2.95
CA ASP A 29 -6.53 13.15 2.28
C ASP A 29 -6.28 14.66 2.09
N GLY A 30 -5.12 15.16 2.54
CA GLY A 30 -4.80 16.59 2.56
C GLY A 30 -4.78 17.19 3.97
N GLN A 31 -5.36 16.51 4.95
CA GLN A 31 -5.46 16.98 6.34
C GLN A 31 -5.02 15.93 7.34
N ASP A 32 -5.41 14.67 7.13
CA ASP A 32 -5.15 13.57 8.06
C ASP A 32 -4.71 12.30 7.35
N TRP A 33 -3.97 11.48 8.09
CA TRP A 33 -3.66 10.11 7.68
C TRP A 33 -4.78 9.19 8.14
N LEU A 34 -5.43 8.51 7.20
CA LEU A 34 -6.49 7.56 7.50
C LEU A 34 -6.05 6.14 7.11
N PRO A 35 -6.38 5.12 7.92
CA PRO A 35 -5.98 3.75 7.64
C PRO A 35 -6.67 3.21 6.39
N LEU A 36 -5.91 2.59 5.50
CA LEU A 36 -6.46 1.81 4.40
C LEU A 36 -6.73 0.38 4.86
N GLN A 37 -7.90 -0.14 4.48
CA GLN A 37 -8.20 -1.54 4.77
C GLN A 37 -7.30 -2.49 3.98
N MET A 38 -6.61 -3.33 4.72
CA MET A 38 -5.65 -4.31 4.22
C MET A 38 -6.34 -5.62 3.85
N THR A 39 -7.25 -5.54 2.88
CA THR A 39 -7.95 -6.69 2.31
C THR A 39 -7.17 -7.21 1.09
N PHE A 40 -6.63 -8.42 1.20
CA PHE A 40 -5.81 -9.03 0.16
C PHE A 40 -6.51 -10.20 -0.50
N THR A 41 -6.71 -10.12 -1.81
CA THR A 41 -7.08 -11.30 -2.61
C THR A 41 -5.81 -12.06 -2.97
N GLY A 42 -5.48 -13.12 -2.22
CA GLY A 42 -4.29 -13.94 -2.46
C GLY A 42 -3.43 -14.24 -1.22
N GLY A 43 -3.75 -13.63 -0.07
CA GLY A 43 -3.06 -13.83 1.21
C GLY A 43 -2.45 -12.54 1.74
N THR A 44 -2.24 -12.47 3.06
CA THR A 44 -1.75 -11.24 3.72
C THR A 44 -0.22 -11.15 3.63
N PRO A 45 0.34 -10.09 3.01
CA PRO A 45 1.77 -9.86 3.01
C PRO A 45 2.26 -9.50 4.42
N ARG A 46 3.44 -10.00 4.78
CA ARG A 46 4.07 -9.72 6.09
C ARG A 46 4.76 -8.36 6.13
N SER A 47 5.13 -7.82 4.97
CA SER A 47 5.83 -6.54 4.90
C SER A 47 5.70 -5.88 3.53
N PHE A 48 5.73 -4.54 3.55
CA PHE A 48 5.92 -3.74 2.34
C PHE A 48 7.34 -3.17 2.28
N GLY A 49 7.92 -3.19 1.07
CA GLY A 49 9.25 -2.63 0.81
C GLY A 49 9.20 -1.21 0.24
N GLN A 50 8.47 -1.05 -0.85
CA GLN A 50 8.31 0.23 -1.57
C GLN A 50 6.89 0.38 -2.08
N ILE A 51 6.46 1.62 -2.29
CA ILE A 51 5.21 1.95 -2.99
C ILE A 51 5.44 2.98 -4.08
N ARG A 52 4.67 2.87 -5.16
CA ARG A 52 4.54 3.87 -6.23
C ARG A 52 3.06 4.04 -6.56
N CYS A 53 2.63 5.29 -6.64
CA CYS A 53 1.25 5.66 -6.95
C CYS A 53 1.20 6.54 -8.19
N LEU A 54 0.34 6.19 -9.14
CA LEU A 54 -0.05 7.07 -10.26
C LEU A 54 -1.22 7.97 -9.86
N SER A 55 -2.07 7.51 -8.94
CA SER A 55 -3.16 8.26 -8.31
C SER A 55 -3.41 7.73 -6.89
N ALA A 56 -4.29 8.37 -6.11
CA ALA A 56 -4.76 7.87 -4.82
C ALA A 56 -5.43 6.48 -4.89
N THR A 57 -5.83 6.05 -6.09
CA THR A 57 -6.58 4.82 -6.35
C THR A 57 -5.84 3.86 -7.29
N SER A 58 -4.59 4.16 -7.62
CA SER A 58 -3.78 3.33 -8.51
C SER A 58 -2.35 3.33 -8.00
N CYS A 59 -2.03 2.33 -7.18
CA CYS A 59 -0.70 2.16 -6.61
C CYS A 59 -0.21 0.72 -6.68
N VAL A 60 1.09 0.55 -6.78
CA VAL A 60 1.78 -0.74 -6.67
C VAL A 60 2.73 -0.67 -5.49
N ALA A 61 2.61 -1.63 -4.58
CA ALA A 61 3.52 -1.82 -3.47
C ALA A 61 4.25 -3.16 -3.60
N LEU A 62 5.55 -3.19 -3.32
CA LEU A 62 6.30 -4.43 -3.24
C LEU A 62 5.99 -5.13 -1.92
N ALA A 63 5.51 -6.37 -1.99
CA ALA A 63 5.18 -7.20 -0.84
C ALA A 63 6.26 -8.26 -0.62
N GLY A 64 7.01 -8.12 0.47
CA GLY A 64 8.12 -9.01 0.79
C GLY A 64 7.67 -10.47 0.89
N GLY A 65 8.12 -11.29 -0.07
CA GLY A 65 7.81 -12.73 -0.15
C GLY A 65 6.54 -13.11 -0.90
N SER A 66 5.68 -12.14 -1.28
CA SER A 66 4.41 -12.39 -1.97
C SER A 66 4.32 -11.80 -3.39
N GLY A 67 5.35 -11.06 -3.82
CA GLY A 67 5.38 -10.39 -5.13
C GLY A 67 5.04 -8.91 -5.00
N SER A 68 4.06 -8.43 -5.75
CA SER A 68 3.59 -7.05 -5.70
C SER A 68 2.11 -7.00 -5.35
N GLU A 69 1.68 -5.92 -4.73
CA GLU A 69 0.28 -5.66 -4.36
C GLU A 69 -0.20 -4.41 -5.08
N PHE A 70 -1.37 -4.50 -5.70
CA PHE A 70 -1.99 -3.39 -6.41
C PHE A 70 -3.18 -2.87 -5.62
N TRP A 71 -3.17 -1.57 -5.35
CA TRP A 71 -4.30 -0.82 -4.79
C TRP A 71 -5.13 -0.23 -5.93
N ASN A 72 -6.43 -0.55 -5.94
CA ASN A 72 -7.39 -0.09 -6.94
C ASN A 72 -8.34 1.03 -6.44
N GLY A 73 -8.11 1.56 -5.23
CA GLY A 73 -9.00 2.53 -4.59
C GLY A 73 -9.99 1.94 -3.58
N SER A 74 -10.09 0.62 -3.48
CA SER A 74 -10.95 -0.05 -2.50
C SER A 74 -10.31 -1.28 -1.85
N THR A 75 -9.58 -2.10 -2.60
CA THR A 75 -8.95 -3.33 -2.13
C THR A 75 -7.53 -3.51 -2.66
N TRP A 76 -6.71 -4.23 -1.89
CA TRP A 76 -5.40 -4.68 -2.33
C TRP A 76 -5.51 -6.04 -3.01
N ARG A 77 -4.80 -6.22 -4.12
CA ARG A 77 -4.74 -7.49 -4.83
C ARG A 77 -3.30 -7.88 -5.16
N THR A 78 -2.99 -9.15 -4.95
CA THR A 78 -1.67 -9.67 -5.32
C THR A 78 -1.55 -9.70 -6.84
N VAL A 79 -0.45 -9.17 -7.34
CA VAL A 79 -0.06 -9.16 -8.74
C VAL A 79 1.26 -9.94 -8.88
N PRO A 80 1.31 -10.97 -9.74
CA PRO A 80 2.53 -11.73 -9.98
C PRO A 80 3.64 -10.83 -10.51
N THR A 81 4.86 -11.01 -9.99
CA THR A 81 6.09 -10.49 -10.63
C THR A 81 6.50 -11.50 -11.69
N THR A 82 6.20 -11.21 -12.96
CA THR A 82 6.64 -12.01 -14.11
C THR A 82 8.14 -11.87 -14.35
#